data_AF-A0A940JK21-F1
#
_entry.id   AF-A0A940JK21-F1
#
_cell.length_a   1.000
_cell.length_b   1.000
_cell.length_c   1.000
_cell.angle_alpha   90.00
_cell.angle_beta   90.00
_cell.angle_gamma   90.00
#
_symmetry.space_group_name_H-M   'P 1'
#
loop_
_entity.id
_entity.type
_entity.pdbx_description
1 polymer ?
#
loop_
_entity_poly.entity_id
_entity_poly.type
_entity_poly.pdbx_seq_one_letter_code
_entity_poly.pdbx_strand_id
1 'polypeptide(L)'
;GTTFDGFERSKYADGSFFDKYVTRDWLPTTEKAKELFAKAGIELPTREDWAALKEAVMRDGIYNQNLQAVPPTGSISYINNSTSSIHPIASKIEIRKEGKLGRVYYPAPFMTNDNLEYYEDAYEIGYEKIIDVYAAATEHVDQGLSLTLFFKDTATTRDINRAQIYAWKKGIKTIYYIRLRQMALEGTEVDGCVSCML
;
A
#
# COMPACT_ATOMS: atom_id res chain seq x y z
N GLY A 1 30.77 3.67 -13.67
CA GLY A 1 29.56 4.50 -13.49
C GLY A 1 29.61 5.06 -12.10
N THR A 2 29.24 6.33 -11.89
CA THR A 2 29.29 7.00 -10.59
C THR A 2 28.24 6.44 -9.63
N THR A 3 28.51 6.49 -8.33
CA THR A 3 27.56 6.17 -7.25
C THR A 3 26.94 7.46 -6.69
N PHE A 4 25.92 7.33 -5.83
CA PHE A 4 25.48 8.48 -5.04
C PHE A 4 26.56 8.94 -4.04
N ASP A 5 26.50 10.20 -3.63
CA ASP A 5 27.43 10.79 -2.65
C ASP A 5 27.28 10.13 -1.25
N GLY A 6 28.38 9.61 -0.71
CA GLY A 6 28.40 8.89 0.56
C GLY A 6 28.08 7.40 0.47
N PHE A 7 28.11 6.79 -0.72
CA PHE A 7 27.88 5.36 -0.92
C PHE A 7 28.75 4.49 0.00
N GLU A 8 30.02 4.82 0.13
CA GLU A 8 31.02 4.10 0.92
C GLU A 8 30.70 4.01 2.42
N ARG A 9 29.82 4.88 2.93
CA ARG A 9 29.33 4.89 4.32
C ARG A 9 27.97 4.20 4.49
N SER A 10 27.41 3.67 3.41
CA SER A 10 26.07 3.09 3.40
C SER A 10 26.08 1.59 3.72
N LYS A 11 24.92 1.08 4.14
CA LYS A 11 24.68 -0.36 4.30
C LYS A 11 24.72 -1.15 2.98
N TYR A 12 24.71 -0.45 1.84
CA TYR A 12 24.91 -1.07 0.53
C TYR A 12 26.38 -1.38 0.29
N ALA A 13 27.28 -0.49 0.70
CA ALA A 13 28.72 -0.68 0.54
C ALA A 13 29.29 -1.76 1.46
N ASP A 14 28.83 -1.84 2.71
CA ASP A 14 29.23 -2.91 3.63
C ASP A 14 28.45 -4.23 3.42
N GLY A 15 27.44 -4.20 2.55
CA GLY A 15 26.62 -5.36 2.19
C GLY A 15 25.58 -5.77 3.23
N SER A 16 25.51 -5.13 4.39
CA SER A 16 24.58 -5.47 5.48
C SER A 16 23.11 -5.24 5.12
N PHE A 17 22.82 -4.38 4.12
CA PHE A 17 21.47 -4.23 3.57
C PHE A 17 20.88 -5.56 3.09
N PHE A 18 21.73 -6.41 2.51
CA PHE A 18 21.32 -7.65 1.86
C PHE A 18 21.15 -8.82 2.83
N ASP A 19 21.62 -8.70 4.08
CA ASP A 19 21.66 -9.82 5.02
C ASP A 19 20.29 -10.49 5.18
N LYS A 20 19.22 -9.69 5.33
CA LYS A 20 17.85 -10.22 5.44
C LYS A 20 17.38 -11.02 4.20
N TYR A 21 17.94 -10.75 3.02
CA TYR A 21 17.57 -11.42 1.77
C TYR A 21 18.39 -12.67 1.50
N VAL A 22 19.60 -12.77 2.05
CA VAL A 22 20.45 -13.95 1.92
C VAL A 22 20.27 -14.95 3.07
N THR A 23 19.74 -14.51 4.23
CA THR A 23 19.55 -15.40 5.40
C THR A 23 18.24 -16.19 5.39
N ARG A 24 17.23 -15.78 4.61
CA ARG A 24 15.95 -16.48 4.51
C ARG A 24 15.36 -16.35 3.11
N ASP A 25 14.51 -17.31 2.76
CA ASP A 25 13.73 -17.25 1.52
C ASP A 25 12.52 -16.31 1.69
N TRP A 26 12.24 -15.54 0.64
CA TRP A 26 11.12 -14.59 0.56
C TRP A 26 10.08 -15.07 -0.46
N LEU A 27 9.71 -16.35 -0.33
CA LEU A 27 8.79 -17.01 -1.25
C LEU A 27 7.35 -17.00 -0.73
N PRO A 28 6.34 -17.10 -1.63
CA PRO A 28 4.94 -17.06 -1.22
C PRO A 28 4.59 -18.28 -0.37
N THR A 29 3.92 -18.05 0.75
CA THR A 29 3.56 -19.10 1.71
C THR A 29 2.28 -19.83 1.36
N THR A 30 1.39 -19.18 0.60
CA THR A 30 0.12 -19.78 0.14
C THR A 30 0.25 -20.33 -1.27
N GLU A 31 -0.39 -21.47 -1.55
CA GLU A 31 -0.44 -22.04 -2.90
C GLU A 31 -1.03 -21.06 -3.91
N LYS A 32 -2.07 -20.31 -3.52
CA LYS A 32 -2.69 -19.33 -4.41
C LYS A 32 -1.71 -18.26 -4.88
N ALA A 33 -0.87 -17.75 -3.98
CA ALA A 33 0.15 -16.76 -4.34
C ALA A 33 1.24 -17.37 -5.24
N LYS A 34 1.66 -18.62 -5.00
CA LYS A 34 2.61 -19.32 -5.89
C LYS A 34 2.05 -19.45 -7.32
N GLU A 35 0.79 -19.86 -7.44
CA GLU A 35 0.09 -19.96 -8.72
C GLU A 35 0.03 -18.62 -9.46
N LEU A 36 -0.17 -17.50 -8.74
CA LEU A 36 -0.22 -16.17 -9.35
C LEU A 36 1.10 -15.79 -10.01
N PHE A 37 2.24 -15.99 -9.32
CA PHE A 37 3.56 -15.73 -9.90
C PHE A 37 3.87 -16.66 -11.07
N ALA A 38 3.56 -17.95 -10.93
CA ALA A 38 3.75 -18.93 -12.00
C ALA A 38 2.93 -18.59 -13.25
N LYS A 39 1.65 -18.22 -13.08
CA LYS A 39 0.77 -17.81 -14.18
C LYS A 39 1.24 -16.53 -14.85
N ALA A 40 1.84 -15.62 -14.09
CA ALA A 40 2.42 -14.38 -14.62
C ALA A 40 3.79 -14.61 -15.30
N GLY A 41 4.37 -15.80 -15.20
CA GLY A 41 5.72 -16.07 -15.72
C GLY A 41 6.81 -15.27 -14.99
N ILE A 42 6.58 -14.92 -13.72
CA ILE A 42 7.52 -14.14 -12.92
C ILE A 42 8.31 -15.09 -12.02
N GLU A 43 9.61 -15.16 -12.25
CA GLU A 43 10.55 -15.85 -11.36
C GLU A 43 10.86 -14.97 -10.15
N LEU A 44 10.73 -15.55 -8.96
CA LEU A 44 11.01 -14.86 -7.71
C LEU A 44 12.50 -14.96 -7.37
N PRO A 45 13.16 -13.85 -6.97
CA PRO A 45 14.57 -13.88 -6.63
C PRO A 45 14.90 -14.90 -5.54
N THR A 46 15.87 -15.76 -5.84
CA THR A 46 16.43 -16.74 -4.91
C THR A 46 17.48 -16.11 -4.00
N ARG A 47 17.94 -16.85 -2.99
CA ARG A 47 19.06 -16.39 -2.14
C ARG A 47 20.35 -16.23 -2.94
N GLU A 48 20.54 -17.08 -3.95
CA GLU A 48 21.67 -17.02 -4.86
C GLU A 48 21.64 -15.74 -5.71
N ASP A 49 20.47 -15.35 -6.22
CA ASP A 49 20.28 -14.09 -6.95
C ASP A 49 20.61 -12.88 -6.06
N TRP A 50 20.14 -12.90 -4.80
CA TRP A 50 20.44 -11.86 -3.83
C TRP A 50 21.91 -11.81 -3.43
N ALA A 51 22.58 -12.95 -3.30
CA ALA A 51 24.01 -13.02 -3.02
C ALA A 51 24.83 -12.47 -4.19
N ALA A 52 24.46 -12.82 -5.43
CA ALA A 52 25.08 -12.26 -6.62
C ALA A 52 24.87 -10.74 -6.72
N LEU A 53 23.67 -10.25 -6.40
CA LEU A 53 23.37 -8.82 -6.37
C LEU A 53 24.15 -8.09 -5.26
N LYS A 54 24.30 -8.69 -4.08
CA LYS A 54 25.11 -8.15 -2.98
C LYS A 54 26.55 -7.88 -3.45
N GLU A 55 27.18 -8.88 -4.07
CA GLU A 55 28.55 -8.74 -4.60
C GLU A 55 28.64 -7.70 -5.73
N ALA A 56 27.66 -7.67 -6.62
CA ALA A 56 27.61 -6.68 -7.70
C ALA A 56 27.49 -5.25 -7.14
N VAL A 57 26.62 -5.03 -6.15
CA VAL A 57 26.42 -3.71 -5.53
C VAL A 57 27.64 -3.30 -4.71
N MET A 58 28.28 -4.21 -3.98
CA MET A 58 29.50 -3.87 -3.25
C MET A 58 30.66 -3.52 -4.19
N ARG A 59 30.74 -4.16 -5.36
CA ARG A 59 31.77 -3.91 -6.38
C ARG A 59 31.52 -2.62 -7.16
N ASP A 60 30.31 -2.44 -7.69
CA ASP A 60 29.99 -1.42 -8.69
C ASP A 60 29.23 -0.22 -8.10
N GLY A 61 28.65 -0.41 -6.92
CA GLY A 61 27.77 0.56 -6.26
C GLY A 61 26.40 0.73 -6.91
N ILE A 62 25.62 1.66 -6.37
CA ILE A 62 24.32 2.07 -6.91
C ILE A 62 24.29 3.58 -7.17
N TYR A 63 23.54 3.98 -8.20
CA TYR A 63 23.45 5.37 -8.59
C TYR A 63 22.53 6.19 -7.68
N ASN A 64 21.43 5.59 -7.23
CA ASN A 64 20.42 6.26 -6.41
C ASN A 64 20.58 5.89 -4.94
N GLN A 65 20.59 6.88 -4.05
CA GLN A 65 20.65 6.63 -2.60
C GLN A 65 19.38 5.95 -2.06
N ASN A 66 18.23 6.33 -2.62
CA ASN A 66 16.92 5.80 -2.25
C ASN A 66 16.15 5.43 -3.52
N LEU A 67 15.31 4.40 -3.46
CA LEU A 67 14.67 3.79 -4.63
C LEU A 67 13.14 3.83 -4.56
N GLN A 68 12.57 3.47 -3.40
CA GLN A 68 11.14 3.24 -3.26
C GLN A 68 10.55 4.15 -2.18
N ALA A 69 9.44 4.78 -2.56
CA ALA A 69 8.51 5.44 -1.64
C ALA A 69 7.10 5.17 -2.18
N VAL A 70 6.14 4.91 -1.29
CA VAL A 70 4.75 4.63 -1.69
C VAL A 70 3.86 5.79 -1.27
N PRO A 71 3.64 6.79 -2.14
CA PRO A 71 2.74 7.90 -1.87
C PRO A 71 1.27 7.47 -2.00
N PRO A 72 0.31 8.32 -1.56
CA PRO A 72 -1.06 8.16 -2.01
C PRO A 72 -1.14 8.48 -3.50
N THR A 73 -1.94 7.73 -4.25
CA THR A 73 -2.23 8.05 -5.66
C THR A 73 -3.60 8.74 -5.72
N GLY A 74 -3.59 10.05 -5.91
CA GLY A 74 -4.79 10.87 -6.08
C GLY A 74 -5.36 10.74 -7.49
N SER A 75 -5.59 11.85 -8.19
CA SER A 75 -6.28 11.83 -9.50
C SER A 75 -5.62 10.94 -10.58
N ILE A 76 -4.32 10.64 -10.45
CA ILE A 76 -3.61 9.74 -11.37
C ILE A 76 -4.11 8.29 -11.30
N SER A 77 -4.68 7.84 -10.17
CA SER A 77 -5.20 6.48 -10.05
C SER A 77 -6.44 6.29 -10.93
N TYR A 78 -7.27 7.32 -11.07
CA TYR A 78 -8.44 7.27 -11.95
C TYR A 78 -8.03 7.12 -13.42
N ILE A 79 -6.98 7.84 -13.84
CA ILE A 79 -6.45 7.75 -15.21
C ILE A 79 -5.82 6.38 -15.44
N ASN A 80 -5.06 5.87 -14.48
CA ASN A 80 -4.41 4.56 -14.55
C ASN A 80 -5.37 3.38 -14.32
N ASN A 81 -6.63 3.66 -14.00
CA ASN A 81 -7.63 2.69 -13.58
C ASN A 81 -7.13 1.75 -12.46
N SER A 82 -6.58 2.32 -11.39
CA SER A 82 -6.10 1.60 -10.21
C SER A 82 -6.82 2.05 -8.95
N THR A 83 -6.86 1.18 -7.94
CA THR A 83 -7.16 1.60 -6.58
C THR A 83 -6.06 2.53 -6.07
N SER A 84 -6.36 3.34 -5.05
CA SER A 84 -5.37 4.28 -4.50
C SER A 84 -4.35 3.52 -3.66
N SER A 85 -3.06 3.71 -3.94
CA SER A 85 -1.97 3.09 -3.16
C SER A 85 -2.15 1.57 -2.96
N ILE A 86 -1.68 1.04 -1.82
CA ILE A 86 -1.78 -0.38 -1.44
C ILE A 86 -2.83 -0.62 -0.33
N HIS A 87 -3.59 0.40 0.06
CA HIS A 87 -4.69 0.23 1.01
C HIS A 87 -5.99 -0.20 0.32
N PRO A 88 -6.99 -0.71 1.06
CA PRO A 88 -8.30 -1.01 0.51
C PRO A 88 -8.99 0.24 -0.07
N ILE A 89 -9.99 0.01 -0.92
CA ILE A 89 -10.83 1.09 -1.45
C ILE A 89 -11.59 1.80 -0.33
N ALA A 90 -11.78 3.12 -0.45
CA ALA A 90 -12.59 3.87 0.52
C ALA A 90 -14.11 3.68 0.31
N SER A 91 -14.51 3.27 -0.90
CA SER A 91 -15.90 3.03 -1.32
C SER A 91 -15.92 2.23 -2.62
N LYS A 92 -16.94 1.39 -2.83
CA LYS A 92 -17.11 0.63 -4.09
C LYS A 92 -17.28 1.54 -5.31
N ILE A 93 -18.08 2.60 -5.16
CA ILE A 93 -18.23 3.68 -6.12
C ILE A 93 -17.78 4.97 -5.45
N GLU A 94 -16.62 5.49 -5.83
CA GLU A 94 -16.12 6.75 -5.30
C GLU A 94 -16.87 7.93 -5.91
N ILE A 95 -17.30 8.86 -5.06
CA ILE A 95 -18.04 10.06 -5.46
C ILE A 95 -17.14 11.28 -5.27
N ARG A 96 -16.91 12.02 -6.36
CA ARG A 96 -16.07 13.21 -6.35
C ARG A 96 -16.86 14.42 -6.78
N LYS A 97 -16.65 15.55 -6.10
CA LYS A 97 -17.23 16.85 -6.48
C LYS A 97 -16.30 17.53 -7.48
N GLU A 98 -16.60 17.44 -8.77
CA GLU A 98 -15.80 18.04 -9.83
C GLU A 98 -16.64 18.74 -10.90
N GLY A 99 -16.15 19.91 -11.33
CA GLY A 99 -16.69 20.66 -12.47
C GLY A 99 -18.12 21.18 -12.29
N LYS A 100 -18.72 21.59 -13.43
CA LYS A 100 -20.10 22.12 -13.49
C LYS A 100 -21.18 21.03 -13.29
N LEU A 101 -20.80 19.76 -13.43
CA LEU A 101 -21.68 18.59 -13.25
C LEU A 101 -21.98 18.31 -11.76
N GLY A 102 -21.20 18.89 -10.85
CA GLY A 102 -21.38 18.74 -9.41
C GLY A 102 -20.83 17.43 -8.85
N ARG A 103 -21.00 16.29 -9.54
CA ARG A 103 -20.44 15.00 -9.12
C ARG A 103 -19.97 14.10 -10.27
N VAL A 104 -18.94 13.32 -9.98
CA VAL A 104 -18.38 12.27 -10.83
C VAL A 104 -18.32 10.97 -10.02
N TYR A 105 -18.69 9.85 -10.65
CA TYR A 105 -18.71 8.52 -10.04
C TYR A 105 -17.61 7.67 -10.64
N TYR A 106 -16.83 7.02 -9.78
CA TYR A 106 -15.70 6.18 -10.17
C TYR A 106 -15.85 4.77 -9.56
N PRO A 107 -16.23 3.76 -10.36
CA PRO A 107 -16.28 2.39 -9.88
C PRO A 107 -14.87 1.82 -9.67
N ALA A 108 -14.69 1.02 -8.62
CA ALA A 108 -13.41 0.35 -8.37
C ALA A 108 -13.00 -0.55 -9.57
N PRO A 109 -11.70 -0.56 -9.94
CA PRO A 109 -11.21 -1.39 -11.05
C PRO A 109 -11.54 -2.87 -10.89
N PHE A 110 -11.94 -3.52 -11.99
CA PHE A 110 -12.28 -4.94 -12.08
C PHE A 110 -13.49 -5.40 -11.24
N MET A 111 -14.21 -4.47 -10.60
CA MET A 111 -15.41 -4.77 -9.83
C MET A 111 -16.58 -5.06 -10.79
N THR A 112 -17.27 -6.17 -10.54
CA THR A 112 -18.49 -6.59 -11.23
C THR A 112 -19.55 -6.96 -10.19
N ASN A 113 -20.79 -7.17 -10.61
CA ASN A 113 -21.85 -7.60 -9.69
C ASN A 113 -21.59 -8.99 -9.09
N ASP A 114 -20.78 -9.82 -9.75
CA ASP A 114 -20.50 -11.20 -9.34
C ASP A 114 -19.31 -11.31 -8.36
N ASN A 115 -18.64 -10.20 -8.03
CA ASN A 115 -17.43 -10.20 -7.21
C ASN A 115 -17.39 -9.08 -6.15
N LEU A 116 -18.55 -8.48 -5.85
CA LEU A 116 -18.67 -7.33 -4.92
C LEU A 116 -18.14 -7.63 -3.52
N GLU A 117 -18.12 -8.89 -3.10
CA GLU A 117 -17.61 -9.36 -1.81
C GLU A 117 -16.11 -9.12 -1.63
N TYR A 118 -15.33 -9.02 -2.72
CA TYR A 118 -13.90 -8.72 -2.65
C TYR A 118 -13.60 -7.23 -2.50
N TYR A 119 -14.62 -6.36 -2.61
CA TYR A 119 -14.52 -4.91 -2.57
C TYR A 119 -15.13 -4.35 -1.27
N GLU A 120 -14.74 -4.96 -0.14
CA GLU A 120 -15.00 -4.41 1.18
C GLU A 120 -14.18 -3.12 1.38
N ASP A 121 -14.83 -2.08 1.89
CA ASP A 121 -14.18 -0.78 2.04
C ASP A 121 -13.25 -0.72 3.26
N ALA A 122 -12.34 0.26 3.27
CA ALA A 122 -11.33 0.41 4.28
C ALA A 122 -11.88 0.61 5.71
N TYR A 123 -13.12 1.11 5.85
CA TYR A 123 -13.76 1.29 7.15
C TYR A 123 -14.26 -0.03 7.74
N GLU A 124 -14.70 -0.95 6.88
CA GLU A 124 -15.13 -2.30 7.28
C GLU A 124 -13.94 -3.26 7.46
N ILE A 125 -12.92 -3.18 6.58
CA ILE A 125 -11.66 -3.95 6.71
C ILE A 125 -10.96 -3.68 8.05
N GLY A 126 -10.96 -2.42 8.50
CA GLY A 126 -10.41 -2.01 9.78
C GLY A 126 -8.89 -1.79 9.79
N TYR A 127 -8.40 -1.04 10.79
CA TYR A 127 -7.02 -0.56 10.83
C TYR A 127 -5.97 -1.67 10.96
N GLU A 128 -6.29 -2.79 11.62
CA GLU A 128 -5.32 -3.87 11.90
C GLU A 128 -4.81 -4.50 10.60
N LYS A 129 -5.73 -4.91 9.71
CA LYS A 129 -5.39 -5.51 8.42
C LYS A 129 -4.62 -4.55 7.52
N ILE A 130 -5.01 -3.26 7.52
CA ILE A 130 -4.32 -2.23 6.73
C ILE A 130 -2.89 -2.07 7.23
N ILE A 131 -2.70 -1.96 8.55
CA ILE A 131 -1.36 -1.88 9.15
C ILE A 131 -0.54 -3.12 8.82
N ASP A 132 -1.11 -4.31 8.85
CA ASP A 132 -0.39 -5.55 8.56
C ASP A 132 0.11 -5.62 7.11
N VAL A 133 -0.69 -5.17 6.13
CA VAL A 133 -0.25 -5.06 4.73
C VAL A 133 0.89 -4.06 4.59
N TYR A 134 0.77 -2.89 5.21
CA TYR A 134 1.83 -1.88 5.17
C TYR A 134 3.09 -2.33 5.91
N ALA A 135 2.97 -3.11 6.98
CA ALA A 135 4.12 -3.67 7.71
C ALA A 135 4.88 -4.66 6.82
N ALA A 136 4.18 -5.54 6.12
CA ALA A 136 4.79 -6.45 5.15
C ALA A 136 5.54 -5.69 4.03
N ALA A 137 4.97 -4.60 3.51
CA ALA A 137 5.65 -3.77 2.51
C ALA A 137 6.83 -2.96 3.08
N THR A 138 6.72 -2.52 4.35
CA THR A 138 7.74 -1.72 5.04
C THR A 138 9.07 -2.47 5.19
N GLU A 139 9.04 -3.80 5.22
CA GLU A 139 10.26 -4.61 5.23
C GLU A 139 11.13 -4.39 3.98
N HIS A 140 10.55 -3.94 2.87
CA HIS A 140 11.24 -3.85 1.57
C HIS A 140 11.40 -2.42 1.04
N VAL A 141 10.49 -1.51 1.38
CA VAL A 141 10.56 -0.10 0.97
C VAL A 141 11.59 0.64 1.81
N ASP A 142 12.62 1.21 1.18
CA ASP A 142 13.73 1.91 1.85
C ASP A 142 13.30 3.24 2.48
N GLN A 143 12.41 4.01 1.84
CA GLN A 143 11.86 5.25 2.41
C GLN A 143 10.61 4.99 3.25
N GLY A 144 9.46 5.55 2.87
CA GLY A 144 8.21 5.47 3.63
C GLY A 144 7.00 5.18 2.74
N LEU A 145 5.90 4.82 3.40
CA LEU A 145 4.60 4.58 2.78
C LEU A 145 3.56 5.46 3.46
N SER A 146 2.70 6.09 2.66
CA SER A 146 1.64 6.96 3.18
C SER A 146 0.46 6.14 3.70
N LEU A 147 0.57 5.68 4.95
CA LEU A 147 -0.46 4.89 5.62
C LEU A 147 -1.62 5.78 6.09
N THR A 148 -2.81 5.54 5.56
CA THR A 148 -4.05 6.14 6.05
C THR A 148 -4.84 5.11 6.84
N LEU A 149 -5.28 5.48 8.05
CA LEU A 149 -6.18 4.65 8.87
C LEU A 149 -7.61 5.17 8.75
N PHE A 150 -8.55 4.26 8.58
CA PHE A 150 -9.96 4.57 8.36
C PHE A 150 -10.76 4.09 9.57
N PHE A 151 -11.59 4.98 10.11
CA PHE A 151 -12.39 4.74 11.29
C PHE A 151 -13.84 5.17 11.04
N LYS A 152 -14.77 4.45 11.66
CA LYS A 152 -16.17 4.89 11.73
C LYS A 152 -16.27 6.15 12.60
N ASP A 153 -17.31 6.94 12.39
CA ASP A 153 -17.63 8.15 13.16
C ASP A 153 -17.80 7.90 14.68
N THR A 154 -18.11 6.66 15.05
CA THR A 154 -18.22 6.19 16.45
C THR A 154 -16.88 5.90 17.13
N ALA A 155 -15.75 5.98 16.42
CA ALA A 155 -14.43 5.67 16.99
C ALA A 155 -14.01 6.68 18.06
N THR A 156 -13.47 6.18 19.16
CA THR A 156 -12.96 7.03 20.24
C THR A 156 -11.49 7.41 20.02
N THR A 157 -11.02 8.44 20.73
CA THR A 157 -9.59 8.78 20.78
C THR A 157 -8.74 7.63 21.32
N ARG A 158 -9.32 6.77 22.18
CA ARG A 158 -8.65 5.57 22.68
C ARG A 158 -8.46 4.53 21.57
N ASP A 159 -9.43 4.36 20.66
CA ASP A 159 -9.32 3.43 19.54
C ASP A 159 -8.22 3.89 18.57
N ILE A 160 -8.18 5.19 18.28
CA ILE A 160 -7.10 5.80 17.48
C ILE A 160 -5.74 5.55 18.13
N ASN A 161 -5.62 5.77 19.44
CA ASN A 161 -4.36 5.55 20.15
C ASN A 161 -3.92 4.08 20.14
N ARG A 162 -4.87 3.13 20.25
CA ARG A 162 -4.58 1.70 20.12
C ARG A 162 -4.03 1.35 18.74
N ALA A 163 -4.61 1.92 17.68
CA ALA A 163 -4.12 1.70 16.32
C ALA A 163 -2.71 2.27 16.10
N GLN A 164 -2.42 3.45 16.65
CA GLN A 164 -1.08 4.04 16.61
C GLN A 164 -0.04 3.18 17.34
N ILE A 165 -0.39 2.67 18.53
CA ILE A 165 0.48 1.75 19.29
C ILE A 165 0.68 0.45 18.50
N TYR A 166 -0.36 -0.09 17.86
CA TYR A 166 -0.27 -1.28 17.01
C TYR A 166 0.67 -1.05 15.81
N ALA A 167 0.51 0.07 15.09
CA ALA A 167 1.38 0.46 13.99
C ALA A 167 2.84 0.56 14.42
N TRP A 168 3.11 1.22 15.55
CA TRP A 168 4.45 1.32 16.11
C TRP A 168 5.04 -0.06 16.44
N LYS A 169 4.28 -0.93 17.11
CA LYS A 169 4.73 -2.30 17.42
C LYS A 169 5.00 -3.14 16.18
N LYS A 170 4.30 -2.86 15.06
CA LYS A 170 4.49 -3.53 13.77
C LYS A 170 5.63 -2.95 12.93
N GLY A 171 6.33 -1.93 13.41
CA GLY A 171 7.47 -1.34 12.71
C GLY A 171 7.09 -0.36 11.60
N ILE A 172 5.86 0.15 11.59
CA ILE A 172 5.44 1.19 10.64
C ILE A 172 6.28 2.45 10.84
N LYS A 173 6.87 2.96 9.75
CA LYS A 173 7.73 4.15 9.75
C LYS A 173 6.95 5.44 9.97
N THR A 174 5.79 5.59 9.34
CA THR A 174 4.99 6.82 9.34
C THR A 174 3.49 6.53 9.22
N ILE A 175 2.65 7.36 9.87
CA ILE A 175 1.20 7.42 9.64
C ILE A 175 0.91 8.76 8.96
N TYR A 176 0.18 8.74 7.86
CA TYR A 176 -0.15 9.93 7.08
C TYR A 176 -1.42 10.62 7.58
N TYR A 177 -2.56 9.91 7.55
CA TYR A 177 -3.83 10.44 8.03
C TYR A 177 -4.61 9.41 8.84
N ILE A 178 -5.48 9.95 9.69
CA ILE A 178 -6.60 9.23 10.29
C ILE A 178 -7.87 9.84 9.70
N ARG A 179 -8.63 9.05 8.97
CA ARG A 179 -9.92 9.44 8.39
C ARG A 179 -11.05 8.86 9.22
N LEU A 180 -11.98 9.74 9.61
CA LEU A 180 -13.27 9.35 10.15
C LEU A 180 -14.30 9.36 9.03
N ARG A 181 -15.15 8.34 8.95
CA ARG A 181 -16.26 8.29 8.00
C ARG A 181 -17.16 9.49 8.26
N GLN A 182 -17.27 10.37 7.28
CA GLN A 182 -18.23 11.47 7.33
C GLN A 182 -19.49 10.99 6.59
N MET A 183 -20.65 11.09 7.24
CA MET A 183 -21.91 10.88 6.55
C MET A 183 -22.05 11.90 5.41
N ALA A 184 -22.70 11.50 4.32
CA ALA A 184 -23.13 12.45 3.31
C ALA A 184 -23.99 13.55 3.97
N LEU A 185 -23.76 14.81 3.60
CA LEU A 185 -24.59 15.92 4.10
C LEU A 185 -26.06 15.64 3.73
N GLU A 186 -26.99 15.80 4.67
CA GLU A 186 -28.43 15.70 4.39
C GLU A 186 -28.81 16.49 3.13
N GLY A 187 -29.59 15.88 2.24
CA GLY A 187 -30.00 16.47 0.95
C GLY A 187 -29.00 16.26 -0.20
N THR A 188 -27.97 15.44 -0.01
CA THR A 188 -27.04 15.04 -1.07
C THR A 188 -27.25 13.62 -1.60
N GLU A 189 -28.31 12.92 -1.19
CA GLU A 189 -28.58 11.54 -1.63
C GLU A 189 -28.94 11.46 -3.13
N VAL A 190 -28.52 10.38 -3.79
CA VAL A 190 -28.85 10.10 -5.18
C VAL A 190 -29.93 9.03 -5.18
N ASP A 191 -31.14 9.43 -5.53
CA ASP A 191 -32.29 8.53 -5.59
C ASP A 191 -32.04 7.46 -6.68
N GLY A 192 -32.08 6.18 -6.31
CA GLY A 192 -31.98 5.04 -7.24
C GLY A 192 -30.60 4.38 -7.42
N CYS A 193 -29.53 4.81 -6.75
CA CYS A 193 -28.25 4.09 -6.74
C CYS A 193 -27.90 3.55 -5.34
N VAL A 194 -28.24 2.29 -5.08
CA VAL A 194 -27.93 1.59 -3.81
C VAL A 194 -26.42 1.59 -3.52
N SER A 195 -25.57 1.56 -4.55
CA SER A 195 -24.11 1.55 -4.43
C SER A 195 -23.46 2.94 -4.29
N CYS A 196 -24.25 4.01 -4.43
CA CYS A 196 -23.79 5.40 -4.36
C CYS A 196 -24.22 6.10 -3.06
N MET A 197 -24.81 5.36 -2.12
CA MET A 197 -25.11 5.85 -0.78
C MET A 197 -23.86 5.63 0.09
N LEU A 198 -23.31 6.73 0.62
CA LEU A 198 -22.15 6.73 1.53
C LEU A 198 -22.54 6.37 2.96
#